data_AF-S9X704-F1
#
_entry.id   AF-S9X704-F1
#
_cell.length_a   1.000
_cell.length_b   1.000
_cell.length_c   1.000
_cell.angle_alpha   90.00
_cell.angle_beta   90.00
_cell.angle_gamma   90.00
#
_symmetry.space_group_name_H-M   'P 1'
#
loop_
_entity.id
_entity.type
_entity.pdbx_description
1 polymer ?
#
loop_
_entity_poly.entity_id
_entity_poly.type
_entity_poly.pdbx_seq_one_letter_code
_entity_poly.pdbx_strand_id
1 'polypeptide(L)'
;MHPQLDINKQKQCAELILALDECHKHYGKFLGECNSIKYNLKSCLNKDRNEKAKVNREKALQQKSSSAEYRRKMEEEEAEKIRELLQKSRNKPSSD
;
A
#
# COMPACT_ATOMS: atom_id res chain seq x y z
N MET A 1 15.07 -22.14 -9.21
CA MET A 1 14.42 -21.88 -7.92
C MET A 1 14.45 -20.40 -7.66
N HIS A 2 13.31 -19.74 -7.77
CA HIS A 2 13.15 -18.32 -7.47
C HIS A 2 12.82 -18.15 -5.99
N PRO A 3 13.81 -17.92 -5.10
CA PRO A 3 13.59 -18.02 -3.66
C PRO A 3 12.63 -16.95 -3.13
N GLN A 4 12.47 -15.88 -3.92
CA GLN A 4 11.65 -14.72 -3.59
C GLN A 4 10.23 -14.78 -4.18
N LEU A 5 9.91 -15.81 -4.98
CA LEU A 5 8.57 -15.99 -5.52
C LEU A 5 7.77 -16.89 -4.60
N ASP A 6 6.58 -16.43 -4.24
CA ASP A 6 5.62 -17.14 -3.41
C ASP A 6 4.32 -17.22 -4.22
N ILE A 7 4.00 -18.43 -4.68
CA ILE A 7 2.80 -18.71 -5.48
C ILE A 7 1.54 -18.18 -4.80
N ASN A 8 1.49 -18.18 -3.46
CA ASN A 8 0.34 -17.66 -2.72
C ASN A 8 0.19 -16.15 -2.83
N LYS A 9 1.31 -15.41 -3.00
CA LYS A 9 1.33 -13.95 -3.16
C LYS A 9 1.17 -13.52 -4.62
N GLN A 10 1.58 -14.37 -5.57
CA GLN A 10 1.54 -14.11 -7.01
C GLN A 10 0.63 -15.10 -7.75
N LYS A 11 -0.57 -15.34 -7.21
CA LYS A 11 -1.54 -16.31 -7.75
C LYS A 11 -1.81 -16.12 -9.25
N GLN A 12 -1.87 -14.88 -9.70
CA GLN A 12 -2.10 -14.54 -11.12
C GLN A 12 -0.96 -15.00 -12.05
N CYS A 13 0.25 -15.16 -11.53
CA CYS A 13 1.42 -15.61 -12.29
C CYS A 13 1.80 -17.07 -11.98
N ALA A 14 0.97 -17.80 -11.23
CA ALA A 14 1.29 -19.15 -10.73
C ALA A 14 1.64 -20.12 -11.87
N GLU A 15 0.89 -20.09 -12.97
CA GLU A 15 1.13 -20.95 -14.13
C GLU A 15 2.51 -20.71 -14.75
N LEU A 16 2.92 -19.44 -14.88
CA LEU A 16 4.24 -19.07 -15.40
C LEU A 16 5.37 -19.43 -14.44
N ILE A 17 5.12 -19.37 -13.13
CA ILE A 17 6.07 -19.82 -12.10
C ILE A 17 6.29 -21.32 -12.22
N LEU A 18 5.20 -22.10 -12.27
CA LEU A 18 5.25 -23.55 -12.40
C LEU A 18 5.91 -23.98 -13.72
N ALA A 19 5.58 -23.34 -14.84
CA ALA A 19 6.19 -23.61 -16.14
C ALA A 19 7.70 -23.32 -16.14
N LEU A 20 8.12 -22.24 -15.46
CA LEU A 20 9.53 -21.90 -15.36
C LEU A 20 10.29 -22.87 -14.43
N ASP A 21 9.67 -23.27 -13.33
CA ASP A 21 10.24 -24.27 -12.43
C ASP A 21 10.37 -25.63 -13.11
N GLU A 22 9.38 -26.05 -13.91
CA GLU A 22 9.48 -27.26 -14.74
C GLU A 22 10.63 -27.16 -15.74
N CYS A 23 10.75 -26.05 -16.47
CA CYS A 23 11.84 -25.83 -17.42
C CYS A 23 13.22 -25.89 -16.73
N HIS A 24 13.31 -25.41 -15.49
CA HIS A 24 14.54 -25.41 -14.71
C HIS A 24 14.92 -26.77 -14.08
N LYS A 25 14.03 -27.77 -14.12
CA LYS A 25 14.36 -29.15 -13.71
C LYS A 25 15.37 -29.79 -14.67
N HIS A 26 15.41 -29.34 -15.91
CA HIS A 26 16.34 -29.80 -16.94
C HIS A 26 17.54 -28.85 -17.13
N TYR A 27 18.49 -29.24 -17.99
CA TYR A 27 19.66 -28.43 -18.33
C TYR A 27 19.36 -27.23 -19.24
N GLY A 28 18.14 -27.15 -19.81
CA GLY A 28 17.71 -26.07 -20.72
C GLY A 28 17.84 -24.66 -20.15
N LYS A 29 17.84 -24.51 -18.82
CA LYS A 29 18.10 -23.24 -18.13
C LYS A 29 19.49 -22.66 -18.42
N PHE A 30 20.48 -23.51 -18.67
CA PHE A 30 21.86 -23.09 -18.95
C PHE A 30 22.06 -22.71 -20.43
N LEU A 31 21.19 -23.23 -21.31
CA LEU A 31 21.23 -22.99 -22.75
C LEU A 31 20.29 -21.84 -23.18
N GLY A 32 19.49 -21.30 -22.26
CA GLY A 32 18.56 -20.20 -22.53
C GLY A 32 17.21 -20.64 -23.10
N GLU A 33 16.90 -21.94 -23.10
CA GLU A 33 15.63 -22.49 -23.61
C GLU A 33 14.41 -21.96 -22.85
N CYS A 34 14.58 -21.62 -21.56
CA CYS A 34 13.52 -21.10 -20.70
C CYS A 34 13.30 -19.58 -20.82
N ASN A 35 14.00 -18.87 -21.72
CA ASN A 35 13.99 -17.41 -21.77
C ASN A 35 12.61 -16.81 -22.07
N SER A 36 11.85 -17.42 -22.99
CA SER A 36 10.48 -16.98 -23.32
C SER A 36 9.57 -17.01 -22.09
N ILE A 37 9.55 -18.13 -21.37
CA ILE A 37 8.79 -18.33 -20.13
C ILE A 37 9.22 -17.30 -19.09
N LYS A 38 10.53 -17.09 -18.92
CA LYS A 38 11.10 -16.08 -18.01
C LYS A 38 10.65 -14.66 -18.35
N TYR A 39 10.63 -14.27 -19.63
CA TYR A 39 10.16 -12.95 -20.04
C TYR A 39 8.68 -12.75 -19.77
N ASN A 40 7.86 -13.78 -20.05
CA ASN A 40 6.44 -13.77 -19.76
C ASN A 40 6.19 -13.64 -18.26
N LEU A 41 6.90 -14.41 -17.44
CA LEU A 41 6.82 -14.31 -15.98
C LEU A 41 7.20 -12.92 -15.48
N LYS A 42 8.29 -12.34 -15.99
CA LYS A 42 8.72 -10.97 -15.64
C LYS A 42 7.62 -9.94 -15.99
N SER A 43 6.99 -10.08 -17.16
CA SER A 43 5.89 -9.21 -17.57
C SER A 43 4.70 -9.33 -16.63
N CYS A 44 4.31 -10.56 -16.27
CA CYS A 44 3.22 -10.81 -15.33
C CYS A 44 3.50 -10.19 -13.94
N LEU A 45 4.69 -10.43 -13.38
CA LEU A 45 5.08 -9.90 -12.07
C LEU A 45 5.13 -8.37 -12.05
N ASN A 46 5.54 -7.73 -13.14
CA ASN A 46 5.52 -6.27 -13.26
C ASN A 46 4.09 -5.73 -13.24
N LYS A 47 3.14 -6.41 -13.91
CA LYS A 47 1.73 -6.03 -13.88
C LYS A 47 1.16 -6.16 -12.48
N ASP A 48 1.34 -7.31 -11.83
CA ASP A 48 0.90 -7.54 -10.44
C ASP A 48 1.46 -6.49 -9.47
N ARG A 49 2.75 -6.16 -9.60
CA ARG A 49 3.39 -5.10 -8.80
C ARG A 49 2.73 -3.74 -9.02
N ASN A 50 2.45 -3.38 -10.27
CA ASN A 50 1.86 -2.08 -10.61
C ASN A 50 0.41 -1.98 -10.12
N GLU A 51 -0.37 -3.06 -10.22
CA GLU A 51 -1.74 -3.12 -9.68
C GLU A 51 -1.75 -2.96 -8.16
N LYS A 52 -0.88 -3.69 -7.45
CA LYS A 52 -0.72 -3.54 -6.00
C LYS A 52 -0.28 -2.12 -5.62
N ALA A 53 0.64 -1.53 -6.37
CA ALA A 53 1.08 -0.15 -6.15
C ALA A 53 -0.07 0.85 -6.34
N LYS A 54 -0.93 0.65 -7.34
CA LYS A 54 -2.13 1.48 -7.56
C LYS A 54 -3.09 1.41 -6.37
N VAL A 55 -3.43 0.20 -5.92
CA VAL A 55 -4.31 -0.01 -4.76
C VAL A 55 -3.72 0.61 -3.49
N ASN A 56 -2.42 0.41 -3.25
CA ASN A 56 -1.75 0.99 -2.09
C ASN A 56 -1.73 2.52 -2.15
N ARG A 57 -1.55 3.11 -3.34
CA ARG A 57 -1.62 4.55 -3.53
C ARG A 57 -3.01 5.09 -3.23
N GLU A 58 -4.06 4.43 -3.72
CA GLU A 58 -5.45 4.80 -3.44
C GLU A 58 -5.76 4.73 -1.94
N LYS A 59 -5.37 3.64 -1.27
CA LYS A 59 -5.51 3.50 0.18
C LYS A 59 -4.75 4.57 0.95
N ALA A 60 -3.52 4.89 0.55
CA ALA A 60 -2.72 5.93 1.18
C ALA A 60 -3.36 7.32 1.03
N LEU A 61 -3.96 7.62 -0.13
CA LEU A 61 -4.70 8.86 -0.34
C LEU A 61 -5.95 8.95 0.53
N GLN A 62 -6.74 7.86 0.61
CA GLN A 62 -7.92 7.79 1.46
C GLN A 62 -7.58 7.96 2.95
N GLN A 63 -6.51 7.30 3.42
CA GLN A 63 -6.04 7.46 4.80
C GLN A 63 -5.52 8.88 5.07
N LYS A 64 -4.83 9.50 4.11
CA LYS A 64 -4.36 10.87 4.24
C LYS A 64 -5.52 11.86 4.33
N SER A 65 -6.57 11.70 3.52
CA SER A 65 -7.76 12.56 3.58
C SER A 65 -8.50 12.38 4.90
N SER A 66 -8.78 11.13 5.31
CA SER A 66 -9.49 10.86 6.56
C SER A 66 -8.73 11.40 7.78
N SER A 67 -7.41 11.26 7.79
CA SER A 67 -6.56 11.74 8.88
C SER A 67 -6.48 13.27 8.90
N ALA A 68 -6.50 13.93 7.74
CA ALA A 68 -6.50 15.38 7.65
C ALA A 68 -7.84 15.98 8.11
N GLU A 69 -8.96 15.38 7.70
CA GLU A 69 -10.29 15.75 8.16
C GLU A 69 -10.43 15.57 9.67
N TYR A 70 -9.96 14.44 10.21
CA TYR A 70 -9.94 14.20 11.65
C TYR A 70 -9.15 15.29 12.39
N ARG A 71 -7.91 15.59 11.96
CA ARG A 71 -7.10 16.64 12.58
C ARG A 71 -7.79 18.01 12.56
N ARG A 72 -8.40 18.40 11.44
CA ARG A 72 -9.13 19.68 11.33
C ARG A 72 -10.28 19.77 12.32
N LYS A 73 -11.07 18.71 12.46
CA LYS A 73 -12.18 18.68 13.45
C LYS A 73 -11.65 18.84 14.87
N MET A 74 -10.57 18.15 15.21
CA MET A 74 -9.96 18.27 16.54
C MET A 74 -9.44 19.69 16.80
N GLU A 75 -8.80 20.31 15.80
CA GLU A 75 -8.33 21.71 15.88
C GLU A 75 -9.48 22.71 16.05
N GLU A 76 -10.59 22.52 15.33
CA GLU A 76 -11.81 23.33 15.46
C GLU A 76 -12.45 23.19 16.84
N GLU A 77 -12.61 21.96 17.34
CA GLU A 77 -13.13 21.67 18.69
C GLU A 77 -12.24 22.26 19.79
N GLU A 78 -10.92 22.18 19.64
CA GLU A 78 -9.97 22.78 20.58
C GLU A 78 -10.07 24.31 20.57
N ALA A 79 -10.14 24.92 19.38
CA ALA A 79 -10.32 26.37 19.25
C ALA A 79 -11.64 26.85 19.87
N GLU A 80 -12.73 26.10 19.72
CA GLU A 80 -14.02 26.39 20.34
C GLU A 80 -13.94 26.33 21.88
N LYS A 81 -13.33 25.28 22.43
CA LYS A 81 -13.09 25.16 23.88
C LYS A 81 -12.26 26.31 24.42
N ILE A 82 -11.19 26.70 23.71
CA ILE A 82 -10.35 27.84 24.11
C ILE A 82 -11.18 29.13 24.12
N ARG A 83 -12.00 29.37 23.09
CA ARG A 83 -12.90 30.55 23.04
C ARG A 83 -13.87 30.56 24.20
N GLU A 84 -14.50 29.42 24.53
CA GLU A 84 -15.42 29.31 25.64
C GLU A 84 -14.74 29.60 26.99
N LEU A 85 -13.53 29.07 27.20
CA LEU A 85 -12.71 29.34 28.40
C LEU A 85 -12.35 30.83 28.53
N LEU A 86 -11.95 31.47 27.42
CA LEU A 86 -11.65 32.91 27.39
C LEU A 86 -12.90 33.76 27.66
N GLN A 87 -14.08 33.33 27.18
CA GLN A 87 -15.33 34.04 27.46
C GLN A 87 -15.73 33.90 28.94
N LYS A 88 -15.57 32.70 29.52
CA LYS A 88 -15.82 32.47 30.96
C LYS A 88 -14.87 33.27 31.85
N SER A 89 -13.58 33.37 31.49
CA SER A 89 -12.63 34.18 32.25
C SER A 89 -12.97 35.68 32.18
N ARG A 90 -13.42 36.17 31.02
CA ARG A 90 -13.88 37.54 30.84
C ARG A 90 -15.16 37.88 31.60
N ASN A 91 -16.07 36.91 31.74
CA ASN A 91 -17.35 37.07 32.45
C ASN A 91 -17.26 36.75 33.95
N LYS A 92 -16.08 36.37 34.47
CA LYS A 92 -15.90 36.11 35.90
C LYS A 92 -15.98 37.45 36.64
N PRO A 93 -16.98 37.67 37.52
CA PRO A 93 -17.04 38.89 38.31
C PRO A 93 -15.79 38.96 39.19
N SER A 94 -15.19 40.15 39.27
CA SER A 94 -14.18 40.46 40.29
C SER A 94 -14.85 40.25 41.65
N SER A 95 -14.52 39.15 42.32
CA SER A 95 -14.83 38.95 43.72
C SER A 95 -13.98 39.95 44.52
N ASP A 96 -14.64 41.00 45.02
CA ASP A 96 -14.17 41.84 46.13
C ASP A 96 -13.86 40.98 47.37
#